data_AF-A0A368GMW8-F1
#
_entry.id   AF-A0A368GMW8-F1
#
_cell.length_a   1.000
_cell.length_b   1.000
_cell.length_c   1.000
_cell.angle_alpha   90.00
_cell.angle_beta   90.00
_cell.angle_gamma   90.00
#
_symmetry.space_group_name_H-M   'P 1'
#
loop_
_entity.id
_entity.type
_entity.pdbx_description
1 polymer ?
#
loop_
_entity_poly.entity_id
_entity_poly.type
_entity_poly.pdbx_seq_one_letter_code
_entity_poly.pdbx_strand_id
1 'polypeptide(L)'
;MLQRRLSLASAAYRTAERITTEEYAGRRQRLVESVRKAAGQAGDRDLVILLKGARRSFIAPDVPGIYRQCSHFRYLSGVAIPNCYYLIHASKGGRPLQPILFMDKRSAYDELWEGTLPEESALERTAGFVDLVPTKKISEVLAKMTSLESALFFEAGEWSGTEVHEMRVKFGAVHGVKSHIDQLRVVKSPAEVQAMRDVCKLGSEMVSSTIAGCRGFESEAAIVGLLEFEARRFGNFGISLLLLYCQVMLYILI
;
A
#
# COMPACT_ATOMS: atom_id res chain seq x y z
N MET A 1 -35.65 12.51 -3.15
CA MET A 1 -34.49 13.45 -3.05
C MET A 1 -33.27 12.86 -2.34
N LEU A 2 -33.42 12.06 -1.26
CA LEU A 2 -32.28 11.46 -0.54
C LEU A 2 -31.41 10.52 -1.41
N GLN A 3 -32.03 9.64 -2.20
CA GLN A 3 -31.34 8.69 -3.09
C GLN A 3 -30.46 9.39 -4.16
N ARG A 4 -30.88 10.54 -4.66
CA ARG A 4 -30.18 11.30 -5.72
C ARG A 4 -28.98 12.10 -5.18
N ARG A 5 -29.00 12.49 -3.90
CA ARG A 5 -27.86 13.14 -3.22
C ARG A 5 -26.78 12.12 -2.81
N LEU A 6 -27.18 10.93 -2.39
CA LEU A 6 -26.26 9.83 -2.04
C LEU A 6 -25.50 9.29 -3.26
N SER A 7 -26.17 9.20 -4.42
CA SER A 7 -25.52 8.72 -5.65
C SER A 7 -24.42 9.64 -6.17
N LEU A 8 -24.57 10.96 -6.01
CA LEU A 8 -23.59 11.96 -6.45
C LEU A 8 -22.37 12.03 -5.51
N ALA A 9 -22.59 11.94 -4.19
CA ALA A 9 -21.51 11.89 -3.21
C ALA A 9 -20.67 10.59 -3.35
N SER A 10 -21.33 9.46 -3.63
CA SER A 10 -20.67 8.17 -3.88
C SER A 10 -19.88 8.15 -5.20
N ALA A 11 -20.32 8.89 -6.23
CA ALA A 11 -19.59 9.02 -7.49
C ALA A 11 -18.32 9.87 -7.33
N ALA A 12 -18.42 11.03 -6.68
CA ALA A 12 -17.28 11.90 -6.39
C ALA A 12 -16.25 11.25 -5.44
N TYR A 13 -16.72 10.44 -4.48
CA TYR A 13 -15.86 9.63 -3.60
C TYR A 13 -15.03 8.61 -4.39
N ARG A 14 -15.60 8.01 -5.44
CA ARG A 14 -14.95 6.98 -6.28
C ARG A 14 -13.92 7.53 -7.27
N THR A 15 -14.00 8.80 -7.65
CA THR A 15 -13.18 9.39 -8.74
C THR A 15 -11.99 10.21 -8.28
N ALA A 16 -11.91 10.61 -7.01
CA ALA A 16 -10.79 11.43 -6.54
C ALA A 16 -9.58 10.54 -6.19
N GLU A 17 -8.49 10.64 -6.96
CA GLU A 17 -7.14 10.30 -6.45
C GLU A 17 -6.83 11.24 -5.28
N ARG A 18 -7.12 10.79 -4.06
CA ARG A 18 -7.01 11.63 -2.86
C ARG A 18 -5.56 11.94 -2.49
N ILE A 19 -4.66 11.03 -2.81
CA ILE A 19 -3.23 11.18 -2.55
C ILE A 19 -2.58 11.54 -3.87
N THR A 20 -1.99 12.72 -3.94
CA THR A 20 -1.37 13.22 -5.17
C THR A 20 -0.02 12.54 -5.40
N THR A 21 0.45 12.63 -6.64
CA THR A 21 1.77 12.15 -7.07
C THR A 21 2.91 12.77 -6.27
N GLU A 22 2.77 14.05 -5.91
CA GLU A 22 3.74 14.81 -5.10
C GLU A 22 3.77 14.31 -3.67
N GLU A 23 2.63 13.94 -3.09
CA GLU A 23 2.56 13.38 -1.75
C GLU A 23 3.26 12.00 -1.69
N TYR A 24 3.07 11.16 -2.71
CA TYR A 24 3.83 9.91 -2.82
C TYR A 24 5.35 10.14 -2.95
N ALA A 25 5.76 11.10 -3.78
CA ALA A 25 7.17 11.48 -3.90
C ALA A 25 7.75 11.99 -2.57
N GLY A 26 7.02 12.86 -1.86
CA GLY A 26 7.42 13.37 -0.55
C GLY A 26 7.57 12.28 0.50
N ARG A 27 6.69 11.26 0.50
CA ARG A 27 6.83 10.10 1.41
C ARG A 27 8.12 9.32 1.17
N ARG A 28 8.50 9.09 -0.09
CA ARG A 28 9.75 8.40 -0.44
C ARG A 28 10.97 9.19 0.01
N GLN A 29 10.96 10.51 -0.19
CA GLN A 29 12.02 11.41 0.31
C GLN A 29 12.13 11.37 1.83
N ARG A 30 11.01 11.55 2.55
CA ARG A 30 10.98 11.48 4.03
C ARG A 30 11.46 10.13 4.57
N LEU A 31 11.16 9.03 3.88
CA LEU A 31 11.66 7.69 4.26
C LEU A 31 13.17 7.61 4.12
N VAL A 32 13.72 8.04 2.98
CA VAL A 32 15.17 8.04 2.75
C VAL A 32 15.86 8.92 3.77
N GLU A 33 15.32 10.09 4.10
CA GLU A 33 15.85 10.96 5.17
C GLU A 33 15.82 10.29 6.56
N SER A 34 14.71 9.64 6.91
CA SER A 34 14.57 8.91 8.18
C SER A 34 15.60 7.79 8.30
N VAL A 35 15.73 7.00 7.24
CA VAL A 35 16.69 5.90 7.13
C VAL A 35 18.14 6.40 7.17
N ARG A 36 18.45 7.48 6.44
CA ARG A 36 19.79 8.07 6.41
C ARG A 36 20.20 8.64 7.77
N LYS A 37 19.28 9.23 8.53
CA LYS A 37 19.51 9.66 9.91
C LYS A 37 19.80 8.49 10.85
N ALA A 38 19.07 7.39 10.70
CA ALA A 38 19.25 6.20 11.53
C ALA A 38 20.54 5.42 11.23
N ALA A 39 21.05 5.53 10.00
CA ALA A 39 22.35 4.96 9.63
C ALA A 39 23.56 5.67 10.28
N GLY A 40 23.38 6.80 10.98
CA GLY A 40 24.45 7.50 11.72
C GLY A 40 25.52 8.17 10.83
N GLN A 41 26.71 8.47 11.39
CA GLN A 41 27.87 9.07 10.67
C GLN A 41 28.37 8.26 9.45
N ALA A 42 27.77 7.11 9.16
CA ALA A 42 27.82 6.43 7.87
C ALA A 42 26.93 7.11 6.79
N GLY A 43 26.74 8.44 6.88
CA GLY A 43 25.85 9.23 6.02
C GLY A 43 26.23 9.27 4.53
N ASP A 44 27.36 8.65 4.16
CA ASP A 44 27.86 8.51 2.80
C ASP A 44 27.70 7.08 2.23
N ARG A 45 26.84 6.25 2.83
CA ARG A 45 26.50 4.94 2.30
C ARG A 45 25.41 5.02 1.23
N ASP A 46 25.50 4.14 0.24
CA ASP A 46 24.40 3.91 -0.70
C ASP A 46 23.27 3.19 0.04
N LEU A 47 22.06 3.72 -0.04
CA LEU A 47 20.89 3.14 0.63
C LEU A 47 20.06 2.37 -0.39
N VAL A 48 19.79 1.11 -0.11
CA VAL A 48 18.91 0.26 -0.90
C VAL A 48 17.74 -0.15 -0.02
N ILE A 49 16.55 0.37 -0.34
CA ILE A 49 15.31 0.05 0.38
C ILE A 49 14.50 -0.90 -0.48
N LEU A 50 14.12 -2.08 0.05
CA LEU A 50 13.34 -3.07 -0.68
C LEU A 50 12.05 -3.42 0.06
N LEU A 51 10.93 -3.30 -0.64
CA LEU A 51 9.59 -3.56 -0.12
C LEU A 51 8.89 -4.64 -0.92
N LYS A 52 8.21 -5.52 -0.19
CA LYS A 52 7.42 -6.60 -0.76
C LYS A 52 5.94 -6.21 -0.76
N GLY A 53 5.32 -6.29 -1.93
CA GLY A 53 3.87 -6.20 -2.08
C GLY A 53 3.18 -7.47 -1.59
N ALA A 54 1.88 -7.36 -1.34
CA ALA A 54 1.06 -8.50 -0.96
C ALA A 54 0.85 -9.44 -2.15
N ARG A 55 0.93 -10.73 -1.86
CA ARG A 55 0.56 -11.79 -2.81
C ARG A 55 -0.95 -11.91 -2.91
N ARG A 56 -1.42 -12.50 -4.00
CA ARG A 56 -2.84 -12.88 -4.13
C ARG A 56 -3.15 -14.00 -3.13
N SER A 57 -4.16 -13.79 -2.30
CA SER A 57 -4.69 -14.80 -1.39
C SER A 57 -5.82 -15.57 -2.06
N PHE A 58 -5.92 -16.86 -1.75
CA PHE A 58 -6.93 -17.77 -2.27
C PHE A 58 -7.73 -18.33 -1.09
N ILE A 59 -9.06 -18.31 -1.21
CA ILE A 59 -9.98 -18.83 -0.18
C ILE A 59 -10.16 -20.35 -0.35
N ALA A 60 -10.07 -20.82 -1.60
CA ALA A 60 -9.97 -22.23 -1.99
C ALA A 60 -8.94 -22.33 -3.13
N PRO A 61 -8.43 -23.53 -3.50
CA PRO A 61 -7.30 -23.68 -4.41
C PRO A 61 -7.32 -22.78 -5.66
N ASP A 62 -8.48 -22.67 -6.32
CA ASP A 62 -8.66 -21.86 -7.53
C ASP A 62 -9.63 -20.68 -7.35
N VAL A 63 -9.99 -20.35 -6.09
CA VAL A 63 -10.93 -19.26 -5.78
C VAL A 63 -10.18 -18.09 -5.15
N PRO A 64 -9.88 -17.03 -5.94
CA PRO A 64 -9.16 -15.88 -5.41
C PRO A 64 -10.03 -15.12 -4.40
N GLY A 65 -9.44 -14.75 -3.28
CA GLY A 65 -10.07 -13.87 -2.30
C GLY A 65 -10.06 -12.40 -2.73
N ILE A 66 -10.70 -11.56 -1.94
CA ILE A 66 -10.63 -10.10 -2.11
C ILE A 66 -9.19 -9.66 -1.87
N TYR A 67 -8.56 -9.09 -2.89
CA TYR A 67 -7.18 -8.66 -2.81
C TYR A 67 -7.04 -7.39 -1.96
N ARG A 68 -6.07 -7.40 -1.05
CA ARG A 68 -5.64 -6.22 -0.29
C ARG A 68 -4.13 -6.09 -0.34
N GLN A 69 -3.67 -4.93 -0.77
CA GLN A 69 -2.25 -4.62 -0.83
C GLN A 69 -1.63 -4.45 0.57
N CYS A 70 -0.34 -4.74 0.67
CA CYS A 70 0.48 -4.41 1.85
C CYS A 70 0.43 -2.90 2.12
N SER A 71 0.13 -2.51 3.36
CA SER A 71 -0.08 -1.09 3.69
C SER A 71 1.22 -0.27 3.56
N HIS A 72 2.36 -0.82 3.98
CA HIS A 72 3.67 -0.17 3.83
C HIS A 72 4.05 0.03 2.35
N PHE A 73 3.83 -1.00 1.53
CA PHE A 73 4.06 -0.93 0.09
C PHE A 73 3.16 0.13 -0.57
N ARG A 74 1.84 0.05 -0.35
CA ARG A 74 0.87 0.99 -0.94
C ARG A 74 1.08 2.43 -0.47
N TYR A 75 1.54 2.63 0.76
CA TYR A 75 1.80 3.96 1.30
C TYR A 75 2.86 4.72 0.49
N LEU A 76 3.86 4.01 -0.05
CA LEU A 76 4.99 4.61 -0.77
C LEU A 76 4.85 4.58 -2.30
N SER A 77 4.23 3.53 -2.84
CA SER A 77 4.10 3.34 -4.29
C SER A 77 2.71 3.69 -4.83
N GLY A 78 1.66 3.65 -4.00
CA GLY A 78 0.27 3.75 -4.44
C GLY A 78 -0.26 2.56 -5.25
N VAL A 79 0.62 1.65 -5.69
CA VAL A 79 0.26 0.51 -6.56
C VAL A 79 -0.55 -0.54 -5.82
N ALA A 80 -1.69 -0.91 -6.38
CA ALA A 80 -2.64 -1.89 -5.82
C ALA A 80 -2.66 -3.22 -6.59
N ILE A 81 -1.54 -3.59 -7.22
CA ILE A 81 -1.39 -4.81 -8.03
C ILE A 81 -0.67 -5.89 -7.19
N PRO A 82 -1.13 -7.16 -7.24
CA PRO A 82 -0.49 -8.27 -6.52
C PRO A 82 0.92 -8.57 -7.03
N ASN A 83 1.70 -9.26 -6.20
CA ASN A 83 3.01 -9.82 -6.55
C ASN A 83 4.04 -8.79 -7.05
N CYS A 84 3.86 -7.52 -6.71
CA CYS A 84 4.80 -6.46 -7.03
C CYS A 84 5.84 -6.27 -5.92
N TYR A 85 7.01 -5.75 -6.27
CA TYR A 85 8.05 -5.36 -5.32
C TYR A 85 8.53 -3.96 -5.67
N TYR A 86 9.01 -3.20 -4.69
CA TYR A 86 9.38 -1.81 -4.90
C TYR A 86 10.73 -1.55 -4.24
N LEU A 87 11.68 -1.09 -5.03
CA LEU A 87 13.01 -0.77 -4.58
C LEU A 87 13.23 0.73 -4.69
N ILE A 88 13.86 1.34 -3.69
CA ILE A 88 14.32 2.73 -3.74
C ILE A 88 15.82 2.69 -3.53
N HIS A 89 16.57 3.08 -4.57
CA HIS A 89 18.01 3.29 -4.47
C HIS A 89 18.27 4.79 -4.25
N ALA A 90 18.95 5.11 -3.15
CA ALA A 90 19.39 6.46 -2.84
C ALA A 90 20.93 6.47 -2.74
N SER A 91 21.58 6.92 -3.82
CA SER A 91 23.04 6.95 -3.87
C SER A 91 23.63 8.01 -2.94
N LYS A 92 24.89 7.79 -2.58
CA LYS A 92 25.75 8.77 -1.92
C LYS A 92 25.93 10.03 -2.77
N GLY A 93 26.14 11.17 -2.12
CA GLY A 93 26.33 12.46 -2.80
C GLY A 93 25.07 13.15 -3.34
N GLY A 94 23.87 12.80 -2.86
CA GLY A 94 22.66 13.59 -3.12
C GLY A 94 22.08 13.46 -4.54
N ARG A 95 22.41 12.39 -5.27
CA ARG A 95 21.77 12.06 -6.55
C ARG A 95 20.26 11.88 -6.36
N PRO A 96 19.45 12.11 -7.42
CA PRO A 96 18.02 11.86 -7.36
C PRO A 96 17.75 10.40 -6.99
N LEU A 97 16.67 10.18 -6.24
CA LEU A 97 16.21 8.83 -5.92
C LEU A 97 15.96 8.06 -7.22
N GLN A 98 16.32 6.78 -7.21
CA GLN A 98 16.05 5.86 -8.31
C GLN A 98 15.10 4.76 -7.81
N PRO A 99 13.78 5.00 -7.80
CA PRO A 99 12.84 3.95 -7.48
C PRO A 99 12.65 3.01 -8.67
N ILE A 100 12.52 1.72 -8.41
CA ILE A 100 12.32 0.67 -9.40
C ILE A 100 11.10 -0.14 -8.96
N LEU A 101 10.13 -0.31 -9.86
CA LEU A 101 9.00 -1.19 -9.64
C LEU A 101 9.30 -2.54 -10.28
N PHE A 102 9.11 -3.61 -9.51
CA PHE A 102 9.19 -4.97 -10.02
C PHE A 102 7.80 -5.54 -10.20
N MET A 103 7.47 -5.92 -11.42
CA MET A 103 6.16 -6.44 -11.79
C MET A 103 6.27 -7.27 -13.06
N ASP A 104 5.54 -8.37 -13.12
CA ASP A 104 5.46 -9.20 -14.31
C ASP A 104 4.30 -8.74 -15.20
N LYS A 105 4.50 -8.79 -16.52
CA LYS A 105 3.43 -8.56 -17.49
C LYS A 105 2.45 -9.73 -17.45
N ARG A 106 1.16 -9.44 -17.61
CA ARG A 106 0.15 -10.48 -17.79
C ARG A 106 0.24 -11.06 -19.20
N SER A 107 0.02 -12.37 -19.31
CA SER A 107 -0.23 -12.99 -20.60
C SER A 107 -1.64 -12.67 -21.10
N ALA A 108 -1.92 -12.87 -22.39
CA ALA A 108 -3.27 -12.71 -22.93
C ALA A 108 -4.31 -13.60 -22.21
N TYR A 109 -3.88 -14.77 -21.72
CA TYR A 109 -4.72 -15.65 -20.90
C TYR A 109 -5.00 -15.02 -19.53
N ASP A 110 -3.99 -14.48 -18.85
CA ASP A 110 -4.18 -13.85 -17.54
C ASP A 110 -5.06 -12.60 -17.63
N GLU A 111 -4.96 -11.82 -18.71
CA GLU A 111 -5.81 -10.65 -18.91
C GLU A 111 -7.28 -11.02 -19.13
N LEU A 112 -7.55 -12.13 -19.82
CA LEU A 112 -8.90 -12.65 -20.02
C LEU A 112 -9.59 -12.99 -18.69
N TRP A 113 -8.85 -13.58 -17.74
CA TRP A 113 -9.41 -14.06 -16.47
C TRP A 113 -9.28 -13.07 -15.30
N GLU A 114 -8.18 -12.33 -15.26
CA GLU A 114 -7.85 -11.43 -14.15
C GLU A 114 -8.08 -9.95 -14.49
N GLY A 115 -8.47 -9.65 -15.72
CA GLY A 115 -8.62 -8.30 -16.26
C GLY A 115 -7.31 -7.68 -16.72
N THR A 116 -7.41 -6.52 -17.35
CA THR A 116 -6.26 -5.75 -17.81
C THR A 116 -5.55 -5.07 -16.65
N LEU A 117 -4.23 -4.95 -16.76
CA LEU A 117 -3.45 -4.14 -15.82
C LEU A 117 -3.56 -2.65 -16.21
N PRO A 118 -3.40 -1.74 -15.24
CA PRO A 118 -3.21 -0.33 -15.55
C PRO A 118 -2.02 -0.13 -16.49
N GLU A 119 -2.11 0.89 -17.35
CA GLU A 119 -1.00 1.26 -18.21
C GLU A 119 0.25 1.62 -17.39
N GLU A 120 1.42 1.33 -17.94
CA GLU A 120 2.70 1.61 -17.31
C GLU A 120 2.85 3.09 -16.96
N SER A 121 2.40 3.99 -17.84
CA SER A 121 2.39 5.45 -17.62
C SER A 121 1.54 5.86 -16.40
N ALA A 122 0.42 5.18 -16.13
CA ALA A 122 -0.41 5.45 -14.96
C ALA A 122 0.27 4.99 -13.66
N LEU A 123 0.97 3.86 -13.72
CA LEU A 123 1.77 3.36 -12.60
C LEU A 123 2.97 4.25 -12.34
N GLU A 124 3.66 4.70 -13.39
CA GLU A 124 4.80 5.60 -13.31
C GLU A 124 4.42 6.93 -12.65
N ARG A 125 3.29 7.55 -13.05
CA ARG A 125 2.81 8.79 -12.43
C ARG A 125 2.65 8.65 -10.91
N THR A 126 2.05 7.55 -10.46
CA THR A 126 1.76 7.33 -9.02
C THR A 126 3.01 6.88 -8.25
N ALA A 127 3.68 5.84 -8.73
CA ALA A 127 4.81 5.22 -8.05
C ALA A 127 6.13 5.94 -8.28
N GLY A 128 6.24 6.79 -9.29
CA GLY A 128 7.44 7.56 -9.65
C GLY A 128 8.68 6.69 -9.79
N PHE A 129 8.54 5.47 -10.34
CA PHE A 129 9.68 4.63 -10.65
C PHE A 129 10.35 5.10 -11.94
N VAL A 130 11.67 4.90 -12.03
CA VAL A 130 12.47 5.18 -13.22
C VAL A 130 12.45 3.98 -14.16
N ASP A 131 12.43 2.76 -13.61
CA ASP A 131 12.42 1.52 -14.37
C ASP A 131 11.36 0.54 -13.88
N LEU A 132 10.76 -0.19 -14.82
CA LEU A 132 9.88 -1.33 -14.58
C LEU A 132 10.60 -2.62 -14.97
N VAL A 133 10.79 -3.52 -14.01
CA VAL A 133 11.61 -4.73 -14.18
C VAL A 133 10.80 -6.00 -13.82
N PRO A 134 10.95 -7.13 -14.53
CA PRO A 134 10.32 -8.39 -14.14
C PRO A 134 10.76 -8.86 -12.74
N THR A 135 9.85 -9.51 -12.00
CA THR A 135 10.09 -9.89 -10.60
C THR A 135 11.23 -10.89 -10.44
N LYS A 136 11.46 -11.72 -11.45
CA LYS A 136 12.57 -12.71 -11.48
C LYS A 136 13.95 -12.06 -11.47
N LYS A 137 14.08 -10.79 -11.89
CA LYS A 137 15.36 -10.06 -11.99
C LYS A 137 15.70 -9.26 -10.73
N ILE A 138 14.92 -9.36 -9.66
CA ILE A 138 15.21 -8.66 -8.40
C ILE A 138 16.62 -8.97 -7.90
N SER A 139 17.03 -10.24 -7.95
CA SER A 139 18.36 -10.65 -7.52
C SER A 139 19.48 -10.03 -8.35
N GLU A 140 19.31 -9.99 -9.68
CA GLU A 140 20.27 -9.38 -10.59
C GLU A 140 20.43 -7.87 -10.35
N VAL A 141 19.32 -7.17 -10.07
CA VAL A 141 19.35 -5.73 -9.77
C VAL A 141 20.02 -5.47 -8.42
N LEU A 142 19.68 -6.25 -7.39
CA LEU A 142 20.30 -6.13 -6.07
C LEU A 142 21.81 -6.41 -6.13
N ALA A 143 22.24 -7.41 -6.89
CA ALA A 143 23.65 -7.74 -7.04
C ALA A 143 24.46 -6.55 -7.61
N LYS A 144 23.88 -5.74 -8.50
CA LYS A 144 24.52 -4.53 -9.04
C LYS A 144 24.64 -3.39 -8.03
N MET A 145 23.79 -3.38 -7.00
CA MET A 145 23.74 -2.36 -5.93
C MET A 145 24.43 -2.81 -4.64
N THR A 146 25.02 -4.01 -4.65
CA THR A 146 25.63 -4.63 -3.49
C THR A 146 27.07 -4.16 -3.36
N SER A 147 27.41 -3.51 -2.23
CA SER A 147 28.77 -3.13 -1.89
C SER A 147 28.96 -3.15 -0.37
N LEU A 148 30.21 -3.20 0.09
CA LEU A 148 30.51 -3.06 1.52
C LEU A 148 30.15 -1.67 2.08
N GLU A 149 29.96 -0.69 1.19
CA GLU A 149 29.52 0.67 1.51
C GLU A 149 28.01 0.84 1.37
N SER A 150 27.25 -0.18 0.96
CA SER A 150 25.79 -0.07 0.84
C SER A 150 25.06 -0.70 2.03
N ALA A 151 23.93 -0.09 2.39
CA ALA A 151 23.05 -0.54 3.45
C ALA A 151 21.69 -0.97 2.89
N LEU A 152 21.26 -2.18 3.24
CA LEU A 152 19.99 -2.77 2.82
C LEU A 152 18.92 -2.58 3.90
N PHE A 153 17.81 -1.94 3.53
CA PHE A 153 16.64 -1.74 4.37
C PHE A 153 15.49 -2.60 3.85
N PHE A 154 15.18 -3.69 4.54
CA PHE A 154 14.15 -4.64 4.16
C PHE A 154 13.70 -5.50 5.35
N GLU A 155 12.57 -6.19 5.21
CA GLU A 155 12.06 -7.09 6.25
C GLU A 155 12.57 -8.51 6.05
N ALA A 156 13.68 -8.88 6.71
CA ALA A 156 14.35 -10.16 6.49
C ALA A 156 13.42 -11.39 6.62
N GLY A 157 12.45 -11.35 7.53
CA GLY A 157 11.45 -12.42 7.72
C GLY A 157 10.52 -12.62 6.53
N GLU A 158 10.23 -11.58 5.75
CA GLU A 158 9.37 -11.70 4.55
C GLU A 158 10.09 -12.35 3.36
N TRP A 159 11.42 -12.42 3.42
CA TRP A 159 12.28 -12.93 2.36
C TRP A 159 12.94 -14.26 2.72
N SER A 160 12.64 -14.86 3.87
CA SER A 160 13.22 -16.14 4.31
C SER A 160 13.13 -17.21 3.21
N GLY A 161 14.24 -17.89 2.93
CA GLY A 161 14.31 -18.94 1.90
C GLY A 161 14.34 -18.45 0.45
N THR A 162 14.57 -17.16 0.21
CA THR A 162 14.78 -16.60 -1.13
C THR A 162 16.24 -16.18 -1.33
N GLU A 163 16.69 -16.13 -2.59
CA GLU A 163 18.03 -15.65 -2.95
C GLU A 163 18.30 -14.22 -2.44
N VAL A 164 17.28 -13.36 -2.43
CA VAL A 164 17.33 -12.01 -1.85
C VAL A 164 17.75 -12.02 -0.39
N HIS A 165 17.25 -12.99 0.38
CA HIS A 165 17.64 -13.13 1.77
C HIS A 165 19.09 -13.54 1.91
N GLU A 166 19.61 -14.42 1.06
CA GLU A 166 21.02 -14.84 1.08
C GLU A 166 21.97 -13.69 0.71
N MET A 167 21.59 -12.84 -0.26
CA MET A 167 22.39 -11.69 -0.67
C MET A 167 22.57 -10.63 0.43
N ARG A 168 21.74 -10.63 1.49
CA ARG A 168 21.86 -9.68 2.60
C ARG A 168 23.26 -9.63 3.22
N VAL A 169 23.98 -10.77 3.21
CA VAL A 169 25.34 -10.90 3.79
C VAL A 169 26.38 -10.09 3.01
N LYS A 170 26.10 -9.78 1.74
CA LYS A 170 27.00 -9.02 0.88
C LYS A 170 26.89 -7.50 1.07
N PHE A 171 25.87 -7.03 1.81
CA PHE A 171 25.71 -5.62 2.16
C PHE A 171 26.47 -5.29 3.44
N GLY A 172 27.03 -4.08 3.53
CA GLY A 172 27.78 -3.63 4.70
C GLY A 172 26.92 -3.39 5.95
N ALA A 173 25.60 -3.24 5.79
CA ALA A 173 24.64 -3.18 6.89
C ALA A 173 23.25 -3.61 6.43
N VAL A 174 22.46 -4.16 7.35
CA VAL A 174 21.11 -4.65 7.09
C VAL A 174 20.19 -4.22 8.22
N HIS A 175 19.07 -3.57 7.88
CA HIS A 175 18.13 -2.99 8.84
C HIS A 175 16.68 -3.27 8.44
N GLY A 176 15.76 -3.28 9.42
CA GLY A 176 14.32 -3.28 9.16
C GLY A 176 13.84 -1.94 8.64
N VAL A 177 12.83 -1.96 7.76
CA VAL A 177 12.30 -0.74 7.11
C VAL A 177 10.92 -0.35 7.65
N LYS A 178 10.13 -1.32 8.13
CA LYS A 178 8.75 -1.08 8.55
C LYS A 178 8.64 -0.08 9.69
N SER A 179 9.55 -0.12 10.66
CA SER A 179 9.57 0.84 11.78
C SER A 179 9.68 2.28 11.30
N HIS A 180 10.52 2.56 10.31
CA HIS A 180 10.66 3.88 9.69
C HIS A 180 9.38 4.29 8.97
N ILE A 181 8.79 3.39 8.19
CA ILE A 181 7.54 3.66 7.48
C ILE A 181 6.39 3.90 8.45
N ASP A 182 6.31 3.14 9.54
CA ASP A 182 5.27 3.30 10.54
C ASP A 182 5.38 4.64 11.27
N GLN A 183 6.59 5.10 11.60
CA GLN A 183 6.81 6.46 12.13
C GLN A 183 6.28 7.55 11.17
N LEU A 184 6.49 7.40 9.85
CA LEU A 184 5.93 8.33 8.87
C LEU A 184 4.40 8.28 8.83
N ARG A 185 3.81 7.09 8.98
CA ARG A 185 2.35 6.88 8.97
C ARG A 185 1.65 7.38 10.25
N VAL A 186 2.39 7.63 11.33
CA VAL A 186 1.84 8.24 12.55
C VAL A 186 1.38 9.67 12.30
N VAL A 187 2.09 10.45 11.46
CA VAL A 187 1.70 11.84 11.17
C VAL A 187 1.01 11.89 9.80
N LYS A 188 -0.25 12.31 9.78
CA LYS A 188 -1.13 12.23 8.61
C LYS A 188 -1.01 13.51 7.81
N SER A 189 -0.92 13.42 6.48
CA SER A 189 -1.01 14.60 5.63
C SER A 189 -2.44 15.18 5.63
N PRO A 190 -2.65 16.44 5.24
CA PRO A 190 -3.99 17.02 5.12
C PRO A 190 -4.93 16.20 4.22
N ALA A 191 -4.38 15.62 3.14
CA ALA A 191 -5.11 14.74 2.24
C ALA A 191 -5.55 13.43 2.91
N GLU A 192 -4.68 12.84 3.74
CA GLU A 192 -5.03 11.64 4.52
C GLU A 192 -6.08 11.93 5.58
N VAL A 193 -5.96 13.06 6.29
CA VAL A 193 -6.96 13.49 7.28
C VAL A 193 -8.31 13.70 6.62
N GLN A 194 -8.35 14.35 5.45
CA GLN A 194 -9.60 14.51 4.70
C GLN A 194 -10.17 13.16 4.28
N ALA A 195 -9.31 12.25 3.81
CA ALA A 195 -9.74 10.91 3.45
C ALA A 195 -10.36 10.15 4.63
N MET A 196 -9.76 10.25 5.82
CA MET A 196 -10.29 9.67 7.05
C MET A 196 -11.64 10.29 7.44
N ARG A 197 -11.78 11.62 7.41
CA ARG A 197 -13.04 12.31 7.72
C ARG A 197 -14.19 11.85 6.82
N ASP A 198 -13.92 11.71 5.53
CA ASP A 198 -14.93 11.25 4.57
C ASP A 198 -15.36 9.81 4.85
N VAL A 199 -14.41 8.92 5.19
CA VAL A 199 -14.71 7.53 5.58
C VAL A 199 -15.55 7.50 6.87
N CYS A 200 -15.22 8.33 7.87
CA CYS A 200 -16.01 8.44 9.09
C CYS A 200 -17.42 8.95 8.82
N LYS A 201 -17.58 9.95 7.95
CA LYS A 201 -18.89 10.48 7.55
C LYS A 201 -19.74 9.38 6.89
N LEU A 202 -19.19 8.72 5.87
CA LEU A 202 -19.87 7.62 5.19
C LEU A 202 -20.19 6.47 6.15
N GLY A 203 -19.29 6.16 7.08
CA GLY A 203 -19.51 5.15 8.10
C GLY A 203 -20.64 5.49 9.06
N SER A 204 -20.74 6.75 9.50
CA SER A 204 -21.84 7.19 10.36
C SER A 204 -23.19 7.13 9.64
N GLU A 205 -23.25 7.52 8.36
CA GLU A 205 -24.46 7.44 7.53
C GLU A 205 -24.88 5.97 7.30
N MET A 206 -23.90 5.10 7.02
CA MET A 206 -24.10 3.67 6.83
C MET A 206 -24.66 3.02 8.10
N VAL A 207 -24.02 3.21 9.25
CA VAL A 207 -24.46 2.64 10.53
C VAL A 207 -25.85 3.16 10.92
N SER A 208 -26.11 4.45 10.71
CA SER A 208 -27.44 5.04 10.98
C SER A 208 -28.53 4.42 10.09
N SER A 209 -28.22 4.16 8.81
CA SER A 209 -29.13 3.47 7.88
C SER A 209 -29.39 2.03 8.32
N THR A 210 -28.35 1.31 8.73
CA THR A 210 -28.48 -0.05 9.26
C THR A 210 -29.37 -0.08 10.50
N ILE A 211 -29.09 0.76 11.51
CA ILE A 211 -29.90 0.83 12.74
C ILE A 211 -31.37 1.11 12.44
N ALA A 212 -31.66 2.05 11.54
CA ALA A 212 -33.03 2.36 11.15
C ALA A 212 -33.74 1.17 10.46
N GLY A 213 -32.99 0.34 9.73
CA GLY A 213 -33.49 -0.85 9.04
C GLY A 213 -33.51 -2.12 9.91
N CYS A 214 -32.90 -2.13 11.09
CA CYS A 214 -32.77 -3.34 11.91
C CYS A 214 -34.07 -3.84 12.55
N ARG A 215 -35.14 -3.02 12.55
CA ARG A 215 -36.39 -3.37 13.23
C ARG A 215 -37.04 -4.59 12.57
N GLY A 216 -37.34 -5.61 13.37
CA GLY A 216 -38.03 -6.82 12.91
C GLY A 216 -37.09 -7.95 12.48
N PHE A 217 -35.77 -7.77 12.57
CA PHE A 217 -34.84 -8.89 12.49
C PHE A 217 -34.68 -9.53 13.87
N GLU A 218 -34.79 -10.86 13.91
CA GLU A 218 -34.66 -11.65 15.14
C GLU A 218 -33.24 -12.22 15.33
N SER A 219 -32.40 -12.20 14.28
CA SER A 219 -31.04 -12.74 14.31
C SER A 219 -29.99 -11.68 14.00
N GLU A 220 -28.86 -11.75 14.70
CA GLU A 220 -27.68 -10.92 14.44
C GLU A 220 -27.13 -11.13 13.03
N ALA A 221 -27.22 -12.36 12.50
CA ALA A 221 -26.80 -12.68 11.14
C ALA A 221 -27.58 -11.87 10.09
N ALA A 222 -28.89 -11.66 10.30
CA ALA A 222 -29.69 -10.83 9.40
C ALA A 222 -29.31 -9.35 9.50
N ILE A 223 -28.98 -8.86 10.70
CA ILE A 223 -28.46 -7.50 10.92
C ILE A 223 -27.10 -7.31 10.26
N VAL A 224 -26.19 -8.29 10.37
CA VAL A 224 -24.90 -8.28 9.68
C VAL A 224 -25.12 -8.25 8.16
N GLY A 225 -26.04 -9.05 7.63
CA GLY A 225 -26.40 -9.01 6.20
C GLY A 225 -26.87 -7.63 5.73
N LEU A 226 -27.70 -6.95 6.53
CA LEU A 226 -28.11 -5.57 6.25
C LEU A 226 -26.93 -4.60 6.29
N LEU A 227 -26.03 -4.75 7.27
CA LEU A 227 -24.81 -3.95 7.38
C LEU A 227 -23.92 -4.10 6.15
N GLU A 228 -23.70 -5.34 5.68
CA GLU A 228 -22.89 -5.60 4.48
C GLU A 228 -23.53 -5.00 3.23
N PHE A 229 -24.85 -5.13 3.10
CA PHE A 229 -25.61 -4.54 2.01
C PHE A 229 -25.44 -3.01 1.98
N GLU A 230 -25.60 -2.37 3.13
CA GLU A 230 -25.42 -0.92 3.26
C GLU A 230 -23.97 -0.51 2.92
N ALA A 231 -22.97 -1.20 3.47
CA ALA A 231 -21.56 -0.93 3.16
C ALA A 231 -21.24 -1.01 1.65
N ARG A 232 -21.83 -1.98 0.93
CA ARG A 232 -21.71 -2.09 -0.53
C ARG A 232 -22.42 -0.95 -1.25
N ARG A 233 -23.61 -0.57 -0.80
CA ARG A 233 -24.42 0.53 -1.35
C ARG A 233 -23.68 1.87 -1.31
N PHE A 234 -22.97 2.16 -0.23
CA PHE A 234 -22.27 3.44 -0.07
C PHE A 234 -20.95 3.54 -0.87
N GLY A 235 -20.31 2.44 -1.26
CA GLY A 235 -19.09 2.53 -2.08
C GLY A 235 -18.16 1.32 -2.03
N ASN A 236 -18.68 0.11 -1.81
CA ASN A 236 -17.90 -1.13 -1.71
C ASN A 236 -16.77 -1.07 -0.65
N PHE A 237 -17.10 -0.60 0.54
CA PHE A 237 -16.21 -0.74 1.69
C PHE A 237 -16.24 -2.20 2.15
N GLY A 238 -15.11 -2.92 2.04
CA GLY A 238 -14.95 -4.12 2.84
C GLY A 238 -15.15 -3.74 4.31
N ILE A 239 -15.99 -4.46 5.06
CA ILE A 239 -16.36 -4.13 6.45
C ILE A 239 -15.12 -4.01 7.35
N SER A 240 -14.02 -4.69 6.97
CA SER A 240 -12.70 -4.56 7.58
C SER A 240 -12.13 -3.14 7.55
N LEU A 241 -12.49 -2.28 6.58
CA LEU A 241 -12.08 -0.87 6.59
C LEU A 241 -12.79 -0.07 7.70
N LEU A 242 -14.06 -0.35 8.01
CA LEU A 242 -14.77 0.41 9.05
C LEU A 242 -14.28 0.07 10.46
N LEU A 243 -14.05 -1.22 10.72
CA LEU A 243 -13.58 -1.66 12.03
C LEU A 243 -12.11 -1.24 12.28
N LEU A 244 -11.21 -1.38 11.29
CA LEU A 244 -9.82 -0.97 11.49
C LEU A 244 -9.66 0.56 11.66
N TYR A 245 -10.39 1.38 10.89
CA TYR A 245 -10.24 2.83 10.99
C TYR A 245 -10.84 3.39 12.29
N CYS A 246 -11.96 2.84 12.77
CA CYS A 246 -12.48 3.21 14.10
C CYS A 246 -11.52 2.77 15.23
N GLN A 247 -10.92 1.58 15.12
CA GLN A 247 -10.02 1.06 16.14
C GLN A 247 -8.66 1.79 16.17
N VAL A 248 -8.14 2.21 15.00
CA VAL A 248 -6.91 3.02 14.92
C VAL A 248 -7.14 4.46 15.42
N MET A 249 -8.34 5.04 15.21
CA MET A 249 -8.66 6.36 15.78
C MET A 249 -8.76 6.34 17.31
N LEU A 250 -9.20 5.24 17.91
CA LEU A 250 -9.25 5.10 19.38
C LEU A 250 -7.83 5.12 20.01
N TYR A 251 -6.81 4.66 19.28
CA TYR A 251 -5.41 4.65 19.75
C TYR A 251 -4.63 5.95 19.49
N ILE A 252 -5.20 6.90 18.74
CA ILE A 252 -4.54 8.20 18.43
C ILE A 252 -5.15 9.35 19.28
N LEU A 253 -6.30 9.11 19.92
CA LEU A 253 -7.02 10.09 20.73
C LEU A 253 -6.98 9.81 22.25
N ILE A 254 -6.16 8.85 22.68
CA ILE A 254 -5.81 8.56 24.08
C ILE A 254 -4.30 8.76 24.23
#